data_AF-A0A955BGD0-F1
#
_entry.id   AF-A0A955BGD0-F1
#
_cell.length_a   1.000
_cell.length_b   1.000
_cell.length_c   1.000
_cell.angle_alpha   90.00
_cell.angle_beta   90.00
_cell.angle_gamma   90.00
#
_symmetry.space_group_name_H-M   'P 1'
#
loop_
_entity.id
_entity.type
_entity.pdbx_description
1 polymer ?
#
loop_
_entity_poly.entity_id
_entity_poly.type
_entity_poly.pdbx_seq_one_letter_code
_entity_poly.pdbx_strand_id
1 'polypeptide(L)'
;EVDETFDARLRSTYASAMKRGLWANTYAATNHKEYWAEGVQSWLNANREVSRGDGIHNGINTHRELRDYDPDLASLISEWFLEPPESESP
;
A
#
# COMPACT_ATOMS: atom_id res chain seq x y z
N GLU A 1 -9.36 15.74 13.23
CA GLU A 1 -10.68 15.64 12.60
C GLU A 1 -10.84 14.23 12.07
N VAL A 2 -12.05 13.66 12.10
CA VAL A 2 -12.31 12.31 11.58
C VAL A 2 -13.05 12.46 10.26
N ASP A 3 -12.47 11.95 9.17
CA ASP A 3 -13.16 11.89 7.88
C ASP A 3 -14.03 10.63 7.81
N GLU A 4 -15.33 10.83 7.90
CA GLU A 4 -16.33 9.76 7.86
C GLU A 4 -16.41 9.07 6.48
N THR A 5 -15.88 9.69 5.43
CA THR A 5 -15.89 9.12 4.07
C THR A 5 -14.71 8.19 3.80
N PHE A 6 -13.67 8.21 4.64
CA PHE A 6 -12.43 7.47 4.42
C PHE A 6 -12.64 5.97 4.21
N ASP A 7 -13.42 5.31 5.07
CA ASP A 7 -13.65 3.86 4.97
C ASP A 7 -14.34 3.47 3.66
N ALA A 8 -15.30 4.29 3.20
CA ALA A 8 -15.99 4.06 1.93
C ALA A 8 -15.04 4.20 0.73
N ARG A 9 -14.17 5.23 0.76
CA ARG A 9 -13.14 5.44 -0.27
C ARG A 9 -12.14 4.28 -0.28
N LEU A 10 -11.63 3.89 0.88
CA LEU A 10 -10.70 2.76 1.02
C LEU A 10 -11.29 1.44 0.50
N ARG A 11 -12.56 1.15 0.79
CA ARG A 11 -13.24 -0.04 0.24
C ARG A 11 -13.36 -0.01 -1.28
N SER A 12 -13.65 1.15 -1.85
CA SER A 12 -13.74 1.33 -3.30
C SER A 12 -12.39 1.12 -3.96
N THR A 13 -11.33 1.73 -3.42
CA THR A 13 -9.94 1.55 -3.85
C THR A 13 -9.53 0.07 -3.77
N TYR A 14 -9.77 -0.58 -2.64
CA TYR A 14 -9.50 -2.00 -2.45
C TYR A 14 -10.21 -2.88 -3.49
N ALA A 15 -11.52 -2.67 -3.70
CA ALA A 15 -12.27 -3.45 -4.69
C ALA A 15 -11.73 -3.27 -6.12
N SER A 16 -11.30 -2.07 -6.48
CA SER A 16 -10.64 -1.77 -7.77
C SER A 16 -9.32 -2.52 -7.90
N ALA A 17 -8.46 -2.45 -6.87
CA ALA A 17 -7.18 -3.14 -6.84
C ALA A 17 -7.33 -4.67 -6.98
N MET A 18 -8.29 -5.27 -6.25
CA MET A 18 -8.57 -6.71 -6.36
C MET A 18 -9.08 -7.09 -7.75
N LYS A 19 -9.95 -6.26 -8.36
CA LYS A 19 -10.43 -6.49 -9.74
C LYS A 19 -9.31 -6.44 -10.77
N ARG A 20 -8.28 -5.61 -10.52
CA ARG A 20 -7.06 -5.51 -11.33
C ARG A 20 -6.05 -6.64 -11.05
N GLY A 21 -6.32 -7.51 -10.07
CA GLY A 21 -5.41 -8.58 -9.66
C GLY A 21 -4.16 -8.08 -8.92
N LEU A 22 -4.18 -6.83 -8.44
CA LEU A 22 -3.12 -6.33 -7.57
C LEU A 22 -3.15 -7.07 -6.23
N TRP A 23 -1.99 -7.16 -5.58
CA TRP A 23 -1.82 -7.81 -4.28
C TRP A 23 -2.22 -9.30 -4.27
N ALA A 24 -2.38 -9.92 -5.44
CA ALA A 24 -2.77 -11.32 -5.54
C ALA A 24 -1.76 -12.22 -4.81
N ASN A 25 -2.28 -13.14 -4.00
CA ASN A 25 -1.49 -14.02 -3.13
C ASN A 25 -0.60 -13.26 -2.12
N THR A 26 -1.05 -12.10 -1.62
CA THR A 26 -0.39 -11.38 -0.52
C THR A 26 -1.34 -11.16 0.64
N TYR A 27 -0.83 -10.78 1.81
CA TYR A 27 -1.66 -10.50 2.97
C TYR A 27 -2.59 -9.28 2.77
N ALA A 28 -2.16 -8.30 1.97
CA ALA A 28 -2.95 -7.13 1.60
C ALA A 28 -4.27 -7.48 0.88
N ALA A 29 -4.37 -8.62 0.21
CA ALA A 29 -5.60 -9.10 -0.44
C ALA A 29 -6.62 -9.74 0.52
N THR A 30 -6.33 -9.79 1.83
CA THR A 30 -7.24 -10.40 2.82
C THR A 30 -8.47 -9.53 3.06
N ASN A 31 -8.28 -8.22 3.26
CA ASN A 31 -9.34 -7.24 3.40
C ASN A 31 -8.80 -5.80 3.27
N HIS A 32 -9.71 -4.83 3.10
CA HIS A 32 -9.39 -3.40 2.97
C HIS A 32 -8.53 -2.80 4.10
N LYS A 33 -8.57 -3.35 5.33
CA LYS A 33 -7.73 -2.87 6.44
C LYS A 33 -6.29 -3.35 6.32
N GLU A 34 -6.09 -4.61 5.92
CA GLU A 34 -4.75 -5.15 5.66
C GLU A 34 -4.13 -4.53 4.40
N TYR A 35 -4.95 -4.29 3.38
CA TYR A 35 -4.58 -3.50 2.22
C TYR A 35 -4.03 -2.12 2.59
N TRP A 36 -4.72 -1.41 3.49
CA TRP A 36 -4.23 -0.15 4.02
C TRP A 36 -2.93 -0.31 4.83
N ALA A 37 -2.87 -1.29 5.73
CA ALA A 37 -1.71 -1.51 6.60
C ALA A 37 -0.43 -1.83 5.80
N GLU A 38 -0.49 -2.76 4.84
CA GLU A 38 0.64 -3.12 3.99
C GLU A 38 1.02 -1.98 3.03
N GLY A 39 0.02 -1.25 2.51
CA GLY A 39 0.26 -0.05 1.70
C GLY A 39 1.01 1.04 2.48
N VAL A 40 0.59 1.34 3.71
CA VAL A 40 1.26 2.32 4.57
C VAL A 40 2.66 1.87 4.95
N GLN A 41 2.88 0.58 5.24
CA GLN A 41 4.23 0.05 5.48
C GLN A 41 5.13 0.26 4.25
N SER A 42 4.61 -0.01 3.05
CA SER A 42 5.33 0.22 1.79
C SER A 42 5.60 1.71 1.55
N TRP A 43 4.62 2.58 1.86
CA TRP A 43 4.76 4.03 1.73
C TRP A 43 5.81 4.61 2.68
N LEU A 44 5.85 4.18 3.93
CA LEU A 44 6.82 4.69 4.91
C LEU A 44 8.21 4.05 4.78
N ASN A 45 8.44 3.24 3.74
CA ASN A 45 9.63 2.39 3.59
C ASN A 45 9.94 1.57 4.87
N ALA A 46 8.87 1.24 5.62
CA ALA A 46 8.94 0.55 6.91
C ALA A 46 8.55 -0.93 6.76
N ASN A 47 8.16 -1.35 5.55
CA ASN A 47 8.00 -2.75 5.22
C ASN A 47 9.38 -3.42 5.33
N ARG A 48 9.48 -4.48 6.14
CA ARG A 48 10.76 -5.18 6.36
C ARG A 48 11.31 -5.58 4.99
N GLU A 49 12.54 -5.19 4.67
CA GLU A 49 13.28 -5.78 3.55
C GLU A 49 13.35 -7.30 3.77
N VAL A 50 12.43 -8.03 3.17
CA VAL A 50 12.59 -9.46 2.93
C VAL A 50 13.05 -9.60 1.49
N SER A 51 14.33 -9.96 1.32
CA SER A 51 15.03 -10.11 0.04
C SER A 51 14.42 -11.16 -0.93
N ARG A 52 13.25 -11.70 -0.62
CA ARG A 52 12.45 -12.56 -1.49
C ARG A 52 10.99 -12.35 -1.11
N GLY A 53 10.14 -12.07 -2.09
CA GLY A 53 8.71 -12.30 -1.96
C GLY A 53 8.49 -13.74 -1.52
N ASP A 54 8.13 -13.91 -0.26
CA ASP A 54 7.91 -15.19 0.42
C ASP A 54 6.49 -15.74 0.18
N GLY A 55 5.77 -15.13 -0.77
CA GLY A 55 4.36 -15.41 -1.01
C GLY A 55 3.42 -14.73 -0.01
N ILE A 56 3.94 -13.82 0.82
CA ILE A 56 3.15 -13.00 1.77
C ILE A 56 3.30 -11.51 1.44
N HIS A 57 4.51 -11.07 1.08
CA HIS A 57 4.79 -9.71 0.62
C HIS A 57 5.08 -9.70 -0.89
N ASN A 58 4.39 -8.86 -1.66
CA ASN A 58 4.84 -8.50 -3.02
C ASN A 58 6.12 -7.65 -2.88
N GLY A 59 6.95 -7.61 -3.91
CA GLY A 59 8.19 -6.81 -3.92
C GLY A 59 7.95 -5.29 -3.94
N ILE A 60 6.83 -4.81 -3.40
CA ILE A 60 6.47 -3.40 -3.27
C ILE A 60 6.84 -3.01 -1.83
N ASN A 61 8.01 -2.40 -1.65
CA ASN A 61 8.53 -2.05 -0.33
C ASN A 61 8.91 -0.56 -0.22
N THR A 62 8.76 0.20 -1.31
CA THR A 62 8.96 1.65 -1.32
C THR A 62 7.73 2.42 -1.76
N HIS A 63 7.63 3.69 -1.34
CA HIS A 63 6.57 4.59 -1.81
C HIS A 63 6.56 4.76 -3.35
N ARG A 64 7.73 4.72 -3.99
CA ARG A 64 7.88 4.82 -5.44
C ARG A 64 7.28 3.61 -6.15
N GLU A 65 7.67 2.41 -5.74
CA GLU A 65 7.10 1.18 -6.29
C GLU A 65 5.59 1.11 -6.04
N LEU A 66 5.12 1.58 -4.88
CA LEU A 66 3.70 1.64 -4.58
C LEU A 66 2.96 2.58 -5.55
N ARG A 67 3.52 3.74 -5.88
CA ARG A 67 2.93 4.66 -6.87
C ARG A 67 2.82 4.04 -8.25
N ASP A 68 3.83 3.30 -8.68
CA ASP A 68 3.84 2.65 -9.99
C ASP A 68 2.88 1.44 -10.03
N TYR A 69 2.80 0.69 -8.93
CA TYR A 69 2.00 -0.54 -8.84
C TYR A 69 0.51 -0.27 -8.55
N ASP A 70 0.23 0.53 -7.54
CA ASP A 70 -1.10 0.87 -7.04
C ASP A 70 -1.24 2.38 -6.78
N PRO A 71 -1.33 3.18 -7.86
CA PRO A 71 -1.40 4.64 -7.74
C PRO A 71 -2.63 5.13 -6.96
N ASP A 72 -3.72 4.36 -6.95
CA ASP A 72 -4.94 4.72 -6.23
C ASP A 72 -4.74 4.59 -4.72
N LEU A 73 -4.06 3.53 -4.26
CA LEU A 73 -3.65 3.39 -2.86
C LEU A 73 -2.64 4.45 -2.45
N ALA A 74 -1.63 4.68 -3.29
CA ALA A 74 -0.61 5.70 -3.05
C ALA A 74 -1.23 7.09 -2.87
N SER A 75 -2.18 7.46 -3.75
CA SER A 75 -2.92 8.72 -3.65
C SER A 75 -3.66 8.81 -2.32
N LEU A 76 -4.38 7.76 -1.91
CA LEU A 76 -5.14 7.75 -0.67
C LEU A 76 -4.23 7.86 0.57
N ILE A 77 -3.07 7.21 0.58
CA ILE A 77 -2.10 7.30 1.67
C ILE A 77 -1.51 8.71 1.77
N SER A 78 -1.20 9.34 0.63
CA SER A 78 -0.60 10.68 0.56
C SER A 78 -1.47 11.79 1.15
N GLU A 79 -2.79 11.56 1.28
CA GLU A 79 -3.69 12.50 1.98
C GLU A 79 -3.41 12.60 3.48
N TRP A 80 -2.82 11.56 4.08
CA TRP A 80 -2.61 11.43 5.52
C TRP A 80 -1.15 11.47 5.95
N PHE A 81 -0.26 10.98 5.09
CA PHE A 81 1.17 10.90 5.36
C PHE A 81 1.95 11.77 4.38
N LEU A 82 2.89 12.53 4.93
CA LEU A 82 3.89 13.19 4.10
C LEU A 82 4.67 12.13 3.31
N GLU A 83 5.09 12.53 2.12
CA GLU A 83 6.03 11.73 1.34
C GLU A 83 7.34 11.60 2.14
N PRO A 84 7.81 10.37 2.39
CA PRO A 84 9.10 10.20 3.04
C PRO A 84 10.20 10.80 2.15
N PRO A 85 11.26 11.36 2.74
CA PRO A 85 12.43 11.71 1.96
C PRO A 85 12.95 10.46 1.24
N GLU A 86 13.48 10.64 0.03
CA GLU A 86 14.19 9.58 -0.68
C GLU A 86 15.23 8.96 0.27
N SER A 87 15.09 7.67 0.56
CA SER A 87 16.12 6.96 1.30
C SER A 87 17.35 6.90 0.41
N GLU A 88 18.45 7.56 0.79
CA GLU A 88 19.75 7.19 0.25
C GLU A 88 19.92 5.70 0.55
N SER A 89 20.04 4.90 -0.50
CA SER A 89 20.35 3.48 -0.35
C SER A 89 21.58 3.35 0.55
N PRO A 90 21.62 2.42 1.52
CA PRO A 90 22.86 2.09 2.21
C PRO A 90 23.97 1.66 1.23
#